data_AF-A0A133MFI3-F1
#
_entry.id   AF-A0A133MFI3-F1
#
_cell.length_a   1.000
_cell.length_b   1.000
_cell.length_c   1.000
_cell.angle_alpha   90.00
_cell.angle_beta   90.00
_cell.angle_gamma   90.00
#
_symmetry.space_group_name_H-M   'P 1'
#
loop_
_entity.id
_entity.type
_entity.pdbx_description
1 polymer ?
#
loop_
_entity_poly.entity_id
_entity_poly.type
_entity_poly.pdbx_seq_one_letter_code
_entity_poly.pdbx_strand_id
1 'polypeptide(L)'
;EKIIVEAIQANNAYGSKAANKINTVSSCRRYKYSPRKCIDFCPYYNSCAKRGLMLNVVDNKRGNIRKLNMKEKRITIKEAEIKLKEFMEDALKNDNNNDIVIIKAPTGIGKTTALGELKDLLENTCIAYPSHKLGEDIQERLNLDALYCKGLSLNNKEVLEVFKTLQTIGDYRGANAYLDTYLKVCAVNITDNKFLKDLEAINVYKALNAEVQKTDKVILCTHHKALLLNNKNVKKYIFDEDVFYNTCFKTINVDFKELNNAIVEAEKLGLNNLAATLKHVSTLATNARITPDAIVENNITCVNLKEIKQLYLINNHNNLLNPNIKIDIQQLLKCRYFKANNNGKVLGAYIKDLPNKRCIILSATANVAVYKAAFKDRNVIVKDLGLVEEEGKTILHYKSFSRTGLNNNIEKHIEIIRKEAPEVNNIITFATKEHNFKKEGFNTIAHFGNCAGIDKYKGKDLIVAGTPHIDARSYILMAKLLKIDILIEDNQFNFI
;
A
#
# COMPACT_ATOMS: atom_id res chain seq x y z
N GLU A 1 11.88 10.35 -47.51
CA GLU A 1 11.59 11.78 -47.31
C GLU A 1 10.11 12.03 -47.06
N LYS A 2 9.22 11.80 -48.04
CA LYS A 2 7.77 12.04 -47.93
C LYS A 2 7.14 11.56 -46.61
N ILE A 3 7.30 10.27 -46.26
CA ILE A 3 6.77 9.66 -45.02
C ILE A 3 7.29 10.38 -43.75
N ILE A 4 8.56 10.79 -43.73
CA ILE A 4 9.17 11.48 -42.57
C ILE A 4 8.62 12.90 -42.45
N VAL A 5 8.47 13.59 -43.58
CA VAL A 5 7.93 14.95 -43.63
C VAL A 5 6.47 14.95 -43.16
N GLU A 6 5.65 14.03 -43.67
CA GLU A 6 4.27 13.84 -43.24
C GLU A 6 4.17 13.56 -41.73
N ALA A 7 5.05 12.72 -41.20
CA ALA A 7 5.09 12.42 -39.76
C ALA A 7 5.54 13.61 -38.90
N ILE A 8 6.48 14.44 -39.38
CA ILE A 8 6.89 15.67 -38.69
C ILE A 8 5.74 16.67 -38.68
N GLN A 9 5.05 16.84 -39.81
CA GLN A 9 3.92 17.76 -39.95
C GLN A 9 2.72 17.33 -39.09
N ALA A 10 2.45 16.03 -38.99
CA ALA A 10 1.38 15.48 -38.16
C ALA A 10 1.66 15.56 -36.64
N ASN A 11 2.88 15.91 -36.23
CA ASN A 11 3.27 15.96 -34.82
C ASN A 11 3.31 17.39 -34.28
N ASN A 12 2.21 17.80 -33.66
CA ASN A 12 2.03 19.13 -33.07
C ASN A 12 3.08 19.48 -31.98
N ALA A 13 3.79 18.50 -31.42
CA ALA A 13 4.82 18.76 -30.40
C ALA A 13 6.08 19.44 -30.96
N TYR A 14 6.30 19.40 -32.28
CA TYR A 14 7.46 20.07 -32.86
C TYR A 14 7.29 21.58 -33.00
N GLY A 15 6.05 22.10 -33.04
CA GLY A 15 5.78 23.53 -33.15
C GLY A 15 6.65 24.22 -34.21
N SER A 16 7.31 25.32 -33.84
CA SER A 16 8.21 26.07 -34.72
C SER A 16 9.46 25.30 -35.18
N LYS A 17 9.83 24.20 -34.51
CA LYS A 17 11.00 23.37 -34.87
C LYS A 17 10.73 22.39 -36.01
N ALA A 18 9.48 22.27 -36.47
CA ALA A 18 9.11 21.37 -37.56
C ALA A 18 9.85 21.72 -38.86
N ALA A 19 9.95 23.00 -39.20
CA ALA A 19 10.64 23.46 -40.41
C ALA A 19 12.13 23.07 -40.44
N ASN A 20 12.84 23.26 -39.32
CA ASN A 20 14.25 22.87 -39.21
C ASN A 20 14.45 21.36 -39.37
N LYS A 21 13.55 20.56 -38.81
CA LYS A 21 13.59 19.09 -38.95
C LYS A 21 13.32 18.64 -40.38
N ILE A 22 12.36 19.26 -41.07
CA ILE A 22 12.09 19.00 -42.50
C ILE A 22 13.32 19.34 -43.33
N ASN A 23 13.95 20.50 -43.08
CA ASN A 23 15.19 20.90 -43.75
C ASN A 23 16.33 19.90 -43.54
N THR A 24 16.49 19.36 -42.32
CA THR A 24 17.47 18.29 -42.06
C THR A 24 17.19 17.04 -42.90
N VAL A 25 15.93 16.63 -43.05
CA VAL A 25 15.58 15.47 -43.88
C VAL A 25 15.95 15.72 -45.35
N SER A 26 15.67 16.92 -45.86
CA SER A 26 16.03 17.29 -47.24
C SER A 26 17.54 17.44 -47.44
N SER A 27 18.28 17.95 -46.46
CA SER A 27 19.75 17.93 -46.47
C SER A 27 20.28 16.50 -46.50
N CYS A 28 19.73 15.59 -45.69
CA CYS A 28 20.17 14.20 -45.67
C CYS A 28 19.98 13.51 -47.03
N ARG A 29 18.90 13.82 -47.75
CA ARG A 29 18.70 13.37 -49.13
C ARG A 29 19.76 13.95 -50.07
N ARG A 30 20.03 15.26 -49.99
CA ARG A 30 21.03 15.94 -50.83
C ARG A 30 22.42 15.32 -50.66
N TYR A 31 22.80 14.98 -49.43
CA TYR A 31 24.06 14.31 -49.10
C TYR A 31 24.03 12.78 -49.27
N LYS A 32 22.93 12.21 -49.80
CA LYS A 32 22.76 10.76 -50.04
C LYS A 32 22.97 9.89 -48.81
N TYR A 33 22.63 10.37 -47.61
CA TYR A 33 22.69 9.54 -46.40
C TYR A 33 21.67 8.41 -46.48
N SER A 34 22.13 7.19 -46.24
CA SER A 34 21.27 6.01 -46.15
C SER A 34 20.66 5.89 -44.76
N PRO A 35 19.39 5.47 -44.62
CA PRO A 35 18.79 5.27 -43.31
C PRO A 35 19.50 4.14 -42.55
N ARG A 36 19.76 4.36 -41.26
CA ARG A 36 20.42 3.36 -40.42
C ARG A 36 19.50 2.18 -40.15
N LYS A 37 20.06 0.97 -40.18
CA LYS A 37 19.33 -0.25 -39.82
C LYS A 37 19.24 -0.34 -38.30
N CYS A 38 18.11 -0.83 -37.80
CA CYS A 38 17.92 -0.98 -36.36
C CYS A 38 18.85 -2.03 -35.75
N ILE A 39 19.38 -2.98 -36.54
CA ILE A 39 20.29 -4.03 -36.04
C ILE A 39 21.57 -3.46 -35.42
N ASP A 40 22.01 -2.29 -35.89
CA ASP A 40 23.31 -1.73 -35.49
C ASP A 40 23.29 -1.09 -34.09
N PHE A 41 22.11 -0.88 -33.47
CA PHE A 41 22.00 -0.16 -32.19
C PHE A 41 20.72 -0.40 -31.38
N CYS A 42 19.67 -1.06 -31.94
CA CYS A 42 18.40 -1.22 -31.24
C CYS A 42 18.44 -2.46 -30.32
N PRO A 43 18.35 -2.29 -28.99
CA PRO A 43 18.36 -3.42 -28.05
C PRO A 43 17.13 -4.34 -28.19
N TYR A 44 16.08 -3.87 -28.87
CA TYR A 44 14.83 -4.60 -29.10
C TYR A 44 14.71 -5.19 -30.51
N TYR A 45 15.80 -5.23 -31.29
CA TYR A 45 15.76 -5.68 -32.69
C TYR A 45 15.12 -7.07 -32.85
N ASN A 46 15.47 -8.01 -31.98
CA ASN A 46 15.00 -9.40 -32.04
C ASN A 46 13.53 -9.58 -31.66
N SER A 47 12.97 -8.66 -30.87
CA SER A 47 11.56 -8.70 -30.42
C SER A 47 10.64 -7.71 -31.15
N CYS A 48 11.18 -6.90 -32.08
CA CYS A 48 10.43 -5.88 -32.78
C CYS A 48 9.76 -6.40 -34.07
N ALA A 49 8.42 -6.35 -34.12
CA ALA A 49 7.63 -6.71 -35.30
C ALA A 49 7.84 -5.78 -36.52
N LYS A 50 8.45 -4.60 -36.33
CA LYS A 50 8.80 -3.64 -37.40
C LYS A 50 10.32 -3.53 -37.64
N ARG A 51 11.08 -4.60 -37.34
CA ARG A 51 12.52 -4.68 -37.58
C ARG A 51 12.88 -4.32 -39.03
N GLY A 52 14.00 -3.62 -39.22
CA GLY A 52 14.43 -3.15 -40.54
C GLY A 52 15.14 -1.80 -40.46
N LEU A 53 14.66 -0.83 -41.23
CA LEU A 53 15.16 0.55 -41.22
C LEU A 53 14.45 1.35 -40.12
N MET A 54 15.14 2.32 -39.53
CA MET A 54 14.53 3.27 -38.57
C MET A 54 13.27 3.96 -39.09
N LEU A 55 13.15 4.08 -40.41
CA LEU A 55 11.97 4.65 -41.07
C LEU A 55 10.69 3.87 -40.80
N ASN A 56 10.77 2.56 -40.54
CA ASN A 56 9.61 1.72 -40.23
C ASN A 56 9.00 2.04 -38.85
N VAL A 57 9.73 2.80 -38.02
CA VAL A 57 9.34 3.23 -36.67
C VAL A 57 8.58 4.57 -36.73
N VAL A 58 8.65 5.31 -37.84
CA VAL A 58 8.03 6.65 -37.98
C VAL A 58 6.51 6.61 -37.81
N ASP A 59 5.87 5.49 -38.15
CA ASP A 59 4.43 5.25 -37.91
C ASP A 59 4.07 4.95 -36.44
N ASN A 60 5.06 4.87 -35.54
CA ASN A 60 4.80 4.71 -34.11
C ASN A 60 4.31 6.05 -33.54
N LYS A 61 3.00 6.29 -33.65
CA LYS A 61 2.36 7.40 -32.93
C LYS A 61 2.58 7.24 -31.42
N ARG A 62 2.96 8.32 -30.73
CA ARG A 62 3.01 8.37 -29.26
C ARG A 62 1.64 7.96 -28.72
N GLY A 63 1.60 6.97 -27.83
CA GLY A 63 0.36 6.41 -27.28
C GLY A 63 -0.30 5.30 -28.11
N ASN A 64 0.37 4.78 -29.15
CA ASN A 64 -0.09 3.59 -29.87
C ASN A 64 0.16 2.33 -29.04
N ILE A 65 -0.91 1.68 -28.57
CA ILE A 65 -0.85 0.40 -27.86
C ILE A 65 -0.79 -0.73 -28.89
N ARG A 66 0.17 -1.64 -28.72
CA ARG A 66 0.28 -2.84 -29.55
C ARG A 66 -0.03 -4.06 -28.71
N LYS A 67 -0.98 -4.86 -29.17
CA LYS A 67 -1.15 -6.22 -28.66
C LYS A 67 0.01 -7.06 -29.20
N LEU A 68 0.88 -7.54 -28.31
CA LEU A 68 1.83 -8.58 -28.69
C LEU A 68 0.99 -9.85 -28.96
N ASN A 69 1.13 -10.45 -30.13
CA ASN A 69 0.44 -11.68 -30.50
C ASN A 69 1.04 -12.88 -29.74
N MET A 70 0.88 -12.89 -28.42
CA MET A 70 1.11 -14.04 -27.58
C MET A 70 -0.26 -14.63 -27.27
N LYS A 71 -0.54 -15.84 -27.77
CA LYS A 71 -1.69 -16.62 -27.30
C LYS A 71 -1.38 -17.01 -25.86
N GLU A 72 -1.91 -16.25 -24.92
CA GLU A 72 -1.86 -16.58 -23.50
C GLU A 72 -2.83 -17.74 -23.24
N LYS A 73 -2.32 -18.85 -22.70
CA LYS A 73 -3.15 -19.97 -22.26
C LYS A 73 -3.85 -19.56 -20.96
N ARG A 74 -5.17 -19.44 -21.00
CA ARG A 74 -6.01 -19.18 -19.83
C ARG A 74 -6.68 -20.47 -19.38
N ILE A 75 -6.86 -20.64 -18.08
CA ILE A 75 -7.71 -21.68 -17.50
C ILE A 75 -9.10 -21.12 -17.24
N THR A 76 -10.09 -22.00 -17.23
CA THR A 76 -11.47 -21.60 -16.93
C THR A 76 -11.60 -21.18 -15.46
N ILE A 77 -12.63 -20.38 -15.15
CA ILE A 77 -12.92 -19.95 -13.77
C ILE A 77 -13.11 -21.17 -12.85
N LYS A 78 -13.86 -22.18 -13.29
CA LYS A 78 -14.10 -23.41 -12.51
C LYS A 78 -12.82 -24.19 -12.22
N GLU A 79 -11.94 -24.34 -13.21
CA GLU A 79 -10.64 -24.99 -13.00
C GLU A 79 -9.76 -24.21 -12.03
N ALA A 80 -9.80 -22.88 -12.09
CA ALA A 80 -9.06 -22.01 -11.18
C ALA A 80 -9.60 -22.09 -9.74
N GLU A 81 -10.92 -22.17 -9.55
CA GLU A 81 -11.55 -22.39 -8.23
C GLU A 81 -11.13 -23.73 -7.61
N ILE A 82 -11.12 -24.81 -8.38
CA ILE A 82 -10.67 -26.14 -7.93
C ILE A 82 -9.19 -26.06 -7.50
N LYS A 83 -8.31 -25.51 -8.34
CA LYS A 83 -6.89 -25.36 -8.02
C LYS A 83 -6.65 -24.47 -6.80
N LEU A 84 -7.42 -23.39 -6.65
CA LEU A 84 -7.33 -22.50 -5.51
C LEU A 84 -7.61 -23.27 -4.21
N LYS A 85 -8.68 -24.07 -4.21
CA LYS A 85 -9.04 -24.92 -3.07
C LYS A 85 -7.93 -25.91 -2.74
N GLU A 86 -7.41 -26.64 -3.73
CA GLU A 86 -6.29 -27.58 -3.54
C GLU A 86 -5.04 -26.88 -2.97
N PHE A 87 -4.72 -25.70 -3.50
CA PHE A 87 -3.59 -24.91 -3.03
C PHE A 87 -3.75 -24.44 -1.59
N MET A 88 -4.95 -24.01 -1.21
CA MET A 88 -5.27 -23.60 0.14
C MET A 88 -5.30 -24.78 1.11
N GLU A 89 -5.89 -25.90 0.71
CA GLU A 89 -5.97 -27.12 1.50
C GLU A 89 -4.57 -27.65 1.83
N ASP A 90 -3.68 -27.77 0.84
CA ASP A 90 -2.29 -28.18 1.08
C ASP A 90 -1.53 -27.16 1.94
N ALA A 91 -1.78 -25.85 1.74
CA ALA A 91 -1.15 -24.82 2.57
C ALA A 91 -1.59 -24.89 4.03
N LEU A 92 -2.85 -25.28 4.29
CA LEU A 92 -3.44 -25.43 5.62
C LEU A 92 -3.06 -26.75 6.30
N LYS A 93 -2.95 -27.86 5.56
CA LYS A 93 -2.59 -29.18 6.12
C LYS A 93 -1.12 -29.31 6.49
N ASN A 94 -0.25 -28.50 5.89
CA ASN A 94 1.19 -28.58 6.15
C ASN A 94 1.57 -27.97 7.53
N ASP A 95 2.25 -28.78 8.34
CA ASP A 95 2.63 -28.44 9.72
C ASP A 95 3.96 -27.68 9.85
N ASN A 96 4.62 -27.31 8.75
CA ASN A 96 5.81 -26.46 8.84
C ASN A 96 5.43 -25.06 9.33
N ASN A 97 5.91 -24.76 10.54
CA ASN A 97 5.47 -23.64 11.35
C ASN A 97 6.03 -22.27 10.92
N ASN A 98 6.93 -22.15 9.93
CA ASN A 98 7.50 -20.83 9.59
C ASN A 98 7.56 -20.48 8.09
N ASP A 99 6.97 -21.29 7.21
CA ASP A 99 6.94 -20.94 5.78
C ASP A 99 6.06 -19.72 5.50
N ILE A 100 6.41 -19.02 4.42
CA ILE A 100 5.53 -18.05 3.76
C ILE A 100 5.02 -18.71 2.48
N VAL A 101 3.72 -18.97 2.38
CA VAL A 101 3.08 -19.53 1.20
C VAL A 101 2.35 -18.41 0.48
N ILE A 102 2.79 -18.05 -0.72
CA ILE A 102 2.11 -17.07 -1.58
C ILE A 102 1.22 -17.83 -2.56
N ILE A 103 -0.09 -17.68 -2.42
CA ILE A 103 -1.06 -18.18 -3.38
C ILE A 103 -1.47 -17.00 -4.26
N LYS A 104 -0.99 -17.01 -5.51
CA LYS A 104 -1.34 -16.01 -6.50
C LYS A 104 -2.71 -16.30 -7.08
N ALA A 105 -3.71 -15.61 -6.55
CA ALA A 105 -5.11 -15.78 -6.88
C ALA A 105 -5.70 -14.44 -7.35
N PRO A 106 -6.29 -14.35 -8.56
CA PRO A 106 -6.94 -13.14 -9.04
C PRO A 106 -8.04 -12.64 -8.10
N THR A 107 -8.31 -11.33 -8.11
CA THR A 107 -9.45 -10.78 -7.37
C THR A 107 -10.76 -11.33 -7.93
N GLY A 108 -11.71 -11.68 -7.06
CA GLY A 108 -13.03 -12.16 -7.48
C GLY A 108 -13.13 -13.67 -7.76
N ILE A 109 -12.03 -14.42 -7.72
CA ILE A 109 -12.01 -15.87 -8.00
C ILE A 109 -12.66 -16.77 -6.92
N GLY A 110 -13.28 -16.18 -5.89
CA GLY A 110 -13.90 -16.97 -4.81
C GLY A 110 -12.95 -17.33 -3.65
N LYS A 111 -11.89 -16.54 -3.38
CA LYS A 111 -11.01 -16.71 -2.19
C LYS A 111 -11.80 -16.92 -0.88
N THR A 112 -12.80 -16.08 -0.66
CA THR A 112 -13.67 -16.17 0.52
C THR A 112 -14.48 -17.46 0.52
N THR A 113 -15.06 -17.86 -0.61
CA THR A 113 -15.80 -19.14 -0.73
C THR A 113 -14.91 -20.33 -0.39
N ALA A 114 -13.68 -20.36 -0.91
CA ALA A 114 -12.71 -21.42 -0.61
C ALA A 114 -12.36 -21.50 0.89
N LEU A 115 -12.28 -20.37 1.60
CA LEU A 115 -12.12 -20.38 3.07
C LEU A 115 -13.30 -21.05 3.78
N GLY A 116 -14.53 -20.76 3.32
CA GLY A 116 -15.76 -21.32 3.93
C GLY A 116 -15.87 -22.82 3.74
N GLU A 117 -15.49 -23.32 2.56
CA GLU A 117 -15.44 -24.76 2.27
C GLU A 117 -14.36 -25.51 3.05
N LEU A 118 -13.31 -24.81 3.47
CA LEU A 118 -12.18 -25.38 4.22
C LEU A 118 -12.28 -25.07 5.73
N LYS A 119 -13.46 -24.71 6.24
CA LYS A 119 -13.68 -24.29 7.63
C LYS A 119 -13.13 -25.26 8.68
N ASP A 120 -13.19 -26.56 8.40
CA ASP A 120 -12.74 -27.61 9.32
C ASP A 120 -11.21 -27.62 9.50
N LEU A 121 -10.46 -26.95 8.61
CA LEU A 121 -9.00 -26.82 8.67
C LEU A 121 -8.53 -25.47 9.25
N LEU A 122 -9.47 -24.58 9.61
CA LEU A 122 -9.16 -23.22 10.06
C LEU A 122 -8.93 -23.10 11.57
N GLU A 123 -9.08 -24.18 12.34
CA GLU A 123 -8.74 -24.16 13.77
C GLU A 123 -7.32 -23.63 13.97
N ASN A 124 -7.10 -22.89 15.06
CA ASN A 124 -5.84 -22.25 15.38
C ASN A 124 -5.34 -21.27 14.28
N THR A 125 -6.22 -20.69 13.48
CA THR A 125 -5.84 -19.78 12.39
C THR A 125 -6.32 -18.35 12.63
N CYS A 126 -5.46 -17.39 12.33
CA CYS A 126 -5.85 -15.98 12.23
C CYS A 126 -6.01 -15.60 10.76
N ILE A 127 -7.20 -15.14 10.38
CA ILE A 127 -7.49 -14.61 9.04
C ILE A 127 -7.53 -13.09 9.11
N ALA A 128 -6.70 -12.46 8.30
CA ALA A 128 -6.40 -11.05 8.35
C ALA A 128 -6.80 -10.38 7.03
N TYR A 129 -7.45 -9.22 7.15
CA TYR A 129 -7.95 -8.44 6.01
C TYR A 129 -7.37 -7.03 5.97
N PRO A 130 -7.37 -6.32 4.82
CA PRO A 130 -6.88 -4.95 4.75
C PRO A 130 -7.66 -3.95 5.61
N SER A 131 -8.97 -4.16 5.82
CA SER A 131 -9.85 -3.24 6.56
C SER A 131 -10.91 -3.96 7.38
N HIS A 132 -11.45 -3.28 8.41
CA HIS A 132 -12.53 -3.81 9.25
C HIS A 132 -13.83 -4.08 8.48
N LYS A 133 -14.15 -3.23 7.49
CA LYS A 133 -15.35 -3.39 6.68
C LYS A 133 -15.35 -4.72 5.92
N LEU A 134 -14.20 -5.11 5.36
CA LEU A 134 -14.07 -6.40 4.69
C LEU A 134 -14.20 -7.57 5.67
N GLY A 135 -13.73 -7.42 6.91
CA GLY A 135 -13.87 -8.45 7.94
C GLY A 135 -15.32 -8.73 8.35
N GLU A 136 -16.17 -7.70 8.43
CA GLU A 136 -17.60 -7.85 8.74
C GLU A 136 -18.35 -8.59 7.63
N ASP A 137 -18.15 -8.16 6.38
CA ASP A 137 -18.76 -8.82 5.20
C ASP A 137 -18.39 -10.31 5.14
N ILE A 138 -17.16 -10.65 5.49
CA ILE A 138 -16.67 -12.03 5.44
C ILE A 138 -17.23 -12.87 6.60
N GLN A 139 -17.37 -12.29 7.79
CA GLN A 139 -17.99 -12.98 8.92
C GLN A 139 -19.45 -13.34 8.60
N GLU A 140 -20.23 -12.38 8.06
CA GLU A 140 -21.62 -12.61 7.68
C GLU A 140 -21.74 -13.69 6.58
N ARG A 141 -20.79 -13.71 5.63
CA ARG A 141 -20.79 -14.66 4.52
C ARG A 141 -20.38 -16.08 4.89
N LEU A 142 -19.38 -16.23 5.74
CA LEU A 142 -18.76 -17.54 5.98
C LEU A 142 -19.41 -18.34 7.12
N ASN A 143 -20.22 -17.70 7.97
CA ASN A 143 -20.84 -18.32 9.14
C ASN A 143 -19.84 -19.19 9.94
N LEU A 144 -18.59 -18.70 10.07
CA LEU A 144 -17.53 -19.39 10.80
C LEU A 144 -17.75 -19.21 12.29
N ASP A 145 -17.48 -20.26 13.07
CA ASP A 145 -17.27 -20.12 14.52
C ASP A 145 -15.93 -19.40 14.77
N ALA A 146 -15.97 -18.07 14.69
CA ALA A 146 -14.81 -17.21 14.70
C ALA A 146 -14.98 -16.03 15.65
N LEU A 147 -13.89 -15.67 16.33
CA LEU A 147 -13.81 -14.44 17.11
C LEU A 147 -13.36 -13.28 16.23
N TYR A 148 -14.24 -12.28 16.08
CA TYR A 148 -13.94 -11.10 15.30
C TYR A 148 -13.36 -9.98 16.17
N CYS A 149 -12.09 -9.65 15.95
CA CYS A 149 -11.37 -8.59 16.63
C CYS A 149 -11.82 -7.20 16.13
N LYS A 150 -12.97 -6.72 16.61
CA LYS A 150 -13.44 -5.36 16.36
C LYS A 150 -12.55 -4.33 17.04
N GLY A 151 -12.36 -3.19 16.37
CA GLY A 151 -11.73 -2.02 16.97
C GLY A 151 -12.63 -1.41 18.05
N LEU A 152 -12.04 -0.73 19.04
CA LEU A 152 -12.80 0.01 20.05
C LEU A 152 -13.44 1.26 19.40
N SER A 153 -14.73 1.47 19.67
CA SER A 153 -15.47 2.67 19.29
C SER A 153 -16.08 3.30 20.52
N LEU A 154 -15.87 4.60 20.72
CA LEU A 154 -16.37 5.38 21.84
C LEU A 154 -17.03 6.67 21.33
N ASN A 155 -18.04 7.15 22.05
CA ASN A 155 -18.63 8.47 21.87
C ASN A 155 -17.65 9.56 22.30
N ASN A 156 -16.89 9.33 23.38
CA ASN A 156 -15.81 10.23 23.76
C ASN A 156 -14.59 10.06 22.84
N LYS A 157 -14.47 10.96 21.87
CA LYS A 157 -13.40 10.96 20.87
C LYS A 157 -12.02 11.22 21.47
N GLU A 158 -11.92 12.05 22.50
CA GLU A 158 -10.64 12.38 23.15
C GLU A 158 -10.06 11.16 23.86
N VAL A 159 -10.89 10.43 24.60
CA VAL A 159 -10.49 9.17 25.25
C VAL A 159 -10.05 8.14 24.21
N LEU A 160 -10.79 8.03 23.11
CA LEU A 160 -10.44 7.12 22.01
C LEU A 160 -9.11 7.50 21.35
N GLU A 161 -8.82 8.79 21.21
CA GLU A 161 -7.56 9.30 20.66
C GLU A 161 -6.39 8.98 21.60
N VAL A 162 -6.54 9.23 22.90
CA VAL A 162 -5.54 8.87 23.91
C VAL A 162 -5.23 7.38 23.87
N PHE A 163 -6.27 6.55 23.86
CA PHE A 163 -6.15 5.10 23.78
C PHE A 163 -5.38 4.65 22.52
N LYS A 164 -5.72 5.21 21.34
CA LYS A 164 -5.05 4.88 20.07
C LYS A 164 -3.59 5.32 20.07
N THR A 165 -3.27 6.48 20.63
CA THR A 165 -1.89 6.96 20.76
C THR A 165 -1.07 6.03 21.64
N LEU A 166 -1.60 5.62 22.79
CA LEU A 166 -0.94 4.66 23.68
C LEU A 166 -0.69 3.31 23.00
N GLN A 167 -1.64 2.81 22.19
CA GLN A 167 -1.43 1.60 21.38
C GLN A 167 -0.33 1.78 20.32
N THR A 168 -0.31 2.96 19.67
CA THR A 168 0.64 3.28 18.60
C THR A 168 2.08 3.29 19.10
N ILE A 169 2.32 3.80 20.32
CA ILE A 169 3.64 3.78 20.97
C ILE A 169 3.97 2.43 21.64
N GLY A 170 3.12 1.42 21.47
CA GLY A 170 3.30 0.07 21.99
C GLY A 170 2.99 -0.08 23.48
N ASP A 171 2.35 0.90 24.13
CA ASP A 171 1.96 0.84 25.53
C ASP A 171 0.54 0.29 25.73
N TYR A 172 0.34 -0.97 25.32
CA TYR A 172 -0.96 -1.64 25.46
C TYR A 172 -1.42 -1.76 26.93
N ARG A 173 -0.49 -1.86 27.88
CA ARG A 173 -0.82 -1.90 29.31
C ARG A 173 -1.34 -0.54 29.80
N GLY A 174 -0.63 0.54 29.48
CA GLY A 174 -1.09 1.90 29.79
C GLY A 174 -2.40 2.24 29.11
N ALA A 175 -2.60 1.82 27.85
CA ALA A 175 -3.86 1.99 27.13
C ALA A 175 -5.03 1.31 27.86
N ASN A 176 -4.84 0.08 28.34
CA ASN A 176 -5.88 -0.64 29.10
C ASN A 176 -6.16 0.00 30.47
N ALA A 177 -5.11 0.42 31.18
CA ALA A 177 -5.23 1.11 32.46
C ALA A 177 -5.94 2.46 32.32
N TYR A 178 -5.68 3.20 31.24
CA TYR A 178 -6.41 4.43 30.92
C TYR A 178 -7.91 4.16 30.69
N LEU A 179 -8.25 3.08 29.98
CA LEU A 179 -9.65 2.65 29.86
C LEU A 179 -10.25 2.24 31.21
N ASP A 180 -9.49 1.62 32.13
CA ASP A 180 -9.98 1.30 33.49
C ASP A 180 -10.32 2.57 34.28
N THR A 181 -9.51 3.62 34.15
CA THR A 181 -9.81 4.92 34.75
C THR A 181 -11.06 5.54 34.15
N TYR A 182 -11.19 5.51 32.82
CA TYR A 182 -12.37 6.06 32.15
C TYR A 182 -13.65 5.27 32.46
N LEU A 183 -13.56 3.94 32.61
CA LEU A 183 -14.69 3.11 33.06
C LEU A 183 -15.27 3.57 34.41
N LYS A 184 -14.41 3.98 35.35
CA LYS A 184 -14.88 4.54 36.63
C LYS A 184 -15.67 5.83 36.43
N VAL A 185 -15.23 6.69 35.52
CA VAL A 185 -15.95 7.92 35.16
C VAL A 185 -17.30 7.59 34.51
N CYS A 186 -17.35 6.62 33.60
CA CYS A 186 -18.60 6.18 32.98
C CYS A 186 -19.58 5.60 34.02
N ALA A 187 -19.09 4.81 34.97
CA ALA A 187 -19.93 4.18 36.00
C ALA A 187 -20.59 5.21 36.93
N VAL A 188 -19.89 6.31 37.26
CA VAL A 188 -20.45 7.41 38.05
C VAL A 188 -21.50 8.22 37.27
N ASN A 189 -21.35 8.30 35.95
CA ASN A 189 -22.21 9.10 35.06
C ASN A 189 -23.16 8.24 34.21
N ILE A 190 -23.56 7.06 34.71
CA ILE A 190 -24.31 6.05 33.94
C ILE A 190 -25.70 6.52 33.48
N THR A 191 -26.23 7.58 34.12
CA THR A 191 -27.51 8.20 33.75
C THR A 191 -27.45 8.93 32.40
N ASP A 192 -26.26 9.28 31.91
CA ASP A 192 -26.06 9.79 30.55
C ASP A 192 -25.80 8.63 29.58
N ASN A 193 -26.68 8.51 28.60
CA ASN A 193 -26.67 7.47 27.56
C ASN A 193 -25.32 7.38 26.80
N LYS A 194 -24.58 8.48 26.67
CA LYS A 194 -23.24 8.45 26.04
C LYS A 194 -22.24 7.65 26.87
N PHE A 195 -22.23 7.85 28.19
CA PHE A 195 -21.32 7.14 29.09
C PHE A 195 -21.72 5.68 29.26
N LEU A 196 -23.02 5.37 29.27
CA LEU A 196 -23.52 3.99 29.28
C LEU A 196 -23.02 3.20 28.05
N LYS A 197 -23.19 3.78 26.84
CA LYS A 197 -22.71 3.16 25.60
C LYS A 197 -21.19 2.96 25.57
N ASP A 198 -20.44 3.93 26.07
CA ASP A 198 -18.97 3.82 26.13
C ASP A 198 -18.54 2.75 27.14
N LEU A 199 -19.22 2.64 28.29
CA LEU A 199 -18.97 1.59 29.28
C LEU A 199 -19.21 0.20 28.69
N GLU A 200 -20.34 -0.01 28.01
CA GLU A 200 -20.66 -1.26 27.33
C GLU A 200 -19.60 -1.60 26.26
N ALA A 201 -19.26 -0.62 25.41
CA ALA A 201 -18.27 -0.81 24.35
C ALA A 201 -16.89 -1.21 24.88
N ILE A 202 -16.43 -0.61 25.98
CA ILE A 202 -15.14 -0.93 26.60
C ILE A 202 -15.16 -2.33 27.22
N ASN A 203 -16.23 -2.69 27.93
CA ASN A 203 -16.37 -4.00 28.55
C ASN A 203 -16.38 -5.12 27.50
N VAL A 204 -17.14 -4.95 26.42
CA VAL A 204 -17.16 -5.87 25.27
C VAL A 204 -15.77 -5.99 24.65
N TYR A 205 -15.09 -4.87 24.41
CA TYR A 205 -13.74 -4.87 23.84
C TYR A 205 -12.72 -5.58 24.74
N LYS A 206 -12.77 -5.39 26.07
CA LYS A 206 -11.87 -6.05 27.02
C LYS A 206 -12.12 -7.55 27.11
N ALA A 207 -13.38 -7.96 27.22
CA ALA A 207 -13.77 -9.37 27.22
C ALA A 207 -13.28 -10.07 25.95
N LEU A 208 -13.52 -9.46 24.78
CA LEU A 208 -13.07 -9.98 23.49
C LEU A 208 -11.55 -10.12 23.42
N ASN A 209 -10.76 -9.11 23.83
CA ASN A 209 -9.30 -9.23 23.79
C ASN A 209 -8.76 -10.28 24.77
N ALA A 210 -9.43 -10.49 25.91
CA ALA A 210 -9.06 -11.54 26.86
C ALA A 210 -9.35 -12.93 26.27
N GLU A 211 -10.46 -13.09 25.57
CA GLU A 211 -10.83 -14.32 24.87
C GLU A 211 -9.88 -14.62 23.69
N VAL A 212 -9.58 -13.59 22.90
CA VAL A 212 -8.66 -13.66 21.75
C VAL A 212 -7.25 -14.13 22.14
N GLN A 213 -6.80 -13.94 23.37
CA GLN A 213 -5.48 -14.41 23.82
C GLN A 213 -5.41 -15.93 24.08
N LYS A 214 -6.56 -16.54 24.39
CA LYS A 214 -6.67 -17.92 24.87
C LYS A 214 -7.48 -18.85 23.96
N THR A 215 -8.21 -18.30 22.99
CA THR A 215 -9.01 -19.10 22.07
C THR A 215 -8.13 -19.95 21.16
N ASP A 216 -8.63 -21.12 20.79
CA ASP A 216 -8.20 -22.00 19.71
C ASP A 216 -9.02 -21.79 18.42
N LYS A 217 -10.18 -21.12 18.52
CA LYS A 217 -11.06 -20.78 17.40
C LYS A 217 -10.37 -19.89 16.37
N VAL A 218 -11.01 -19.80 15.20
CA VAL A 218 -10.60 -18.88 14.13
C VAL A 218 -10.66 -17.45 14.64
N ILE A 219 -9.63 -16.64 14.37
CA ILE A 219 -9.62 -15.21 14.69
C ILE A 219 -9.68 -14.40 13.41
N LEU A 220 -10.69 -13.53 13.28
CA LEU A 220 -10.80 -12.57 12.19
C LEU A 220 -10.28 -11.20 12.66
N CYS A 221 -9.37 -10.57 11.91
CA CYS A 221 -8.87 -9.23 12.25
C CYS A 221 -8.31 -8.46 11.03
N THR A 222 -7.79 -7.26 11.25
CA THR A 222 -7.07 -6.52 10.20
C THR A 222 -5.62 -6.97 10.08
N HIS A 223 -4.97 -6.74 8.94
CA HIS A 223 -3.53 -6.99 8.74
C HIS A 223 -2.69 -6.38 9.87
N HIS A 224 -2.97 -5.14 10.25
CA HIS A 224 -2.25 -4.46 11.31
C HIS A 224 -2.38 -5.19 12.66
N LYS A 225 -3.59 -5.63 13.02
CA LYS A 225 -3.85 -6.38 14.26
C LYS A 225 -3.20 -7.76 14.23
N ALA A 226 -3.21 -8.45 13.08
CA ALA A 226 -2.57 -9.75 12.92
C ALA A 226 -1.06 -9.70 13.24
N LEU A 227 -0.36 -8.65 12.78
CA LEU A 227 1.06 -8.43 13.09
C LEU A 227 1.34 -8.06 14.56
N LEU A 228 0.31 -7.87 15.38
CA LEU A 228 0.40 -7.51 16.80
C LEU A 228 -0.30 -8.55 17.69
N LEU A 229 -0.86 -9.59 17.09
CA LEU A 229 -1.68 -10.57 17.78
C LEU A 229 -0.80 -11.43 18.68
N ASN A 230 -1.11 -11.43 19.97
CA ASN A 230 -0.43 -12.26 20.96
C ASN A 230 -1.39 -13.38 21.42
N ASN A 231 -1.52 -14.41 20.59
CA ASN A 231 -2.22 -15.65 20.93
C ASN A 231 -1.25 -16.82 20.67
N LYS A 232 -1.05 -17.66 21.69
CA LYS A 232 -0.12 -18.80 21.63
C LYS A 232 -0.69 -19.97 20.82
N ASN A 233 -2.00 -20.15 20.84
CA ASN A 233 -2.71 -21.24 20.15
C ASN A 233 -2.80 -21.01 18.65
N VAL A 234 -2.81 -19.77 18.17
CA VAL A 234 -2.75 -19.49 16.72
C VAL A 234 -1.47 -20.09 16.14
N LYS A 235 -1.56 -20.96 15.14
CA LYS A 235 -0.41 -21.60 14.47
C LYS A 235 -0.20 -21.05 13.06
N LYS A 236 -1.25 -20.52 12.45
CA LYS A 236 -1.29 -20.12 11.04
C LYS A 236 -1.90 -18.72 10.89
N TYR A 237 -1.38 -17.95 9.95
CA TYR A 237 -1.94 -16.66 9.54
C TYR A 237 -2.30 -16.71 8.07
N ILE A 238 -3.52 -16.30 7.72
CA ILE A 238 -3.96 -16.09 6.34
C ILE A 238 -4.12 -14.58 6.16
N PHE A 239 -3.45 -14.01 5.16
CA PHE A 239 -3.57 -12.62 4.78
C PHE A 239 -4.27 -12.52 3.43
N ASP A 240 -5.40 -11.83 3.39
CA ASP A 240 -6.10 -11.53 2.14
C ASP A 240 -5.51 -10.25 1.51
N GLU A 241 -5.08 -10.32 0.26
CA GLU A 241 -4.27 -9.31 -0.43
C GLU A 241 -2.79 -9.24 0.00
N ASP A 242 -2.01 -8.43 -0.70
CA ASP A 242 -0.59 -8.23 -0.39
C ASP A 242 -0.41 -7.50 0.96
N VAL A 243 0.02 -8.23 1.99
CA VAL A 243 0.34 -7.66 3.31
C VAL A 243 1.68 -6.94 3.34
N PHE A 244 2.63 -7.28 2.45
CA PHE A 244 3.94 -6.66 2.44
C PHE A 244 3.80 -5.17 2.15
N TYR A 245 3.18 -4.82 1.02
CA TYR A 245 3.05 -3.43 0.60
C TYR A 245 2.09 -2.65 1.50
N ASN A 246 0.97 -3.26 1.91
CA ASN A 246 -0.08 -2.57 2.66
C ASN A 246 0.25 -2.41 4.15
N THR A 247 1.10 -3.26 4.72
CA THR A 247 1.29 -3.30 6.18
C THR A 247 2.74 -3.50 6.64
N CYS A 248 3.54 -4.35 5.99
CA CYS A 248 4.92 -4.56 6.43
C CYS A 248 5.84 -3.39 6.06
N PHE A 249 5.79 -2.92 4.81
CA PHE A 249 6.55 -1.75 4.37
C PHE A 249 5.90 -0.48 4.93
N LYS A 250 6.64 0.24 5.76
CA LYS A 250 6.16 1.45 6.43
C LYS A 250 7.03 2.64 6.09
N THR A 251 6.38 3.77 5.84
CA THR A 251 7.02 5.06 5.61
C THR A 251 6.46 6.11 6.56
N ILE A 252 7.32 7.02 7.01
CA ILE A 252 6.98 8.06 7.99
C ILE A 252 7.49 9.39 7.48
N ASN A 253 6.62 10.39 7.39
CA ASN A 253 7.07 11.76 7.13
C ASN A 253 7.70 12.33 8.41
N VAL A 254 8.90 12.89 8.29
CA VAL A 254 9.57 13.54 9.41
C VAL A 254 9.07 14.98 9.50
N ASP A 255 8.29 15.28 10.55
CA ASP A 255 7.96 16.65 10.93
C ASP A 255 9.05 17.18 11.87
N PHE A 256 9.88 18.09 11.36
CA PHE A 256 10.99 18.67 12.12
C PHE A 256 10.53 19.48 13.33
N LYS A 257 9.35 20.10 13.28
CA LYS A 257 8.81 20.87 14.42
C LYS A 257 8.44 19.91 15.54
N GLU A 258 7.67 18.87 15.23
CA GLU A 258 7.27 17.87 16.21
C GLU A 258 8.46 17.06 16.75
N LEU A 259 9.47 16.78 15.91
CA LEU A 259 10.72 16.15 16.35
C LEU A 259 11.50 17.05 17.33
N ASN A 260 11.59 18.35 17.06
CA ASN A 260 12.24 19.29 17.98
C ASN A 260 11.46 19.44 19.29
N ASN A 261 10.13 19.48 19.25
CA ASN A 261 9.31 19.46 20.45
C ASN A 261 9.60 18.22 21.31
N ALA A 262 9.70 17.04 20.67
CA ALA A 262 10.04 15.80 21.36
C ALA A 262 11.45 15.82 21.98
N ILE A 263 12.43 16.42 21.31
CA ILE A 263 13.79 16.59 21.87
C ILE A 263 13.76 17.47 23.12
N VAL A 264 13.16 18.66 23.02
CA VAL A 264 13.08 19.63 24.13
C VAL A 264 12.36 19.02 25.33
N GLU A 265 11.28 18.29 25.07
CA GLU A 265 10.50 17.67 26.14
C GLU A 265 11.25 16.49 26.80
N ALA A 266 11.97 15.69 26.01
CA ALA A 266 12.84 14.64 26.54
C ALA A 266 13.94 15.23 27.45
N GLU A 267 14.52 16.38 27.08
CA GLU A 267 15.51 17.07 27.91
C GLU A 267 14.92 17.59 29.22
N LYS A 268 13.74 18.24 29.18
CA LYS A 268 13.04 18.72 30.38
C LYS A 268 12.75 17.59 31.38
N LEU A 269 12.39 16.42 30.86
CA LEU A 269 12.10 15.23 31.67
C LEU A 269 13.36 14.46 32.11
N GLY A 270 14.56 14.90 31.72
CA GLY A 270 15.82 14.23 32.04
C GLY A 270 16.04 12.90 31.31
N LEU A 271 15.34 12.67 30.19
CA LEU A 271 15.41 11.44 29.38
C LEU A 271 16.62 11.49 28.43
N ASN A 272 17.83 11.52 29.00
CA ASN A 272 19.06 11.83 28.29
C ASN A 272 19.35 10.90 27.10
N ASN A 273 19.08 9.59 27.21
CA ASN A 273 19.35 8.64 26.12
C ASN A 273 18.38 8.86 24.95
N LEU A 274 17.10 9.05 25.25
CA LEU A 274 16.07 9.35 24.25
C LEU A 274 16.35 10.70 23.59
N ALA A 275 16.66 11.74 24.35
CA ALA A 275 17.03 13.05 23.82
C ALA A 275 18.22 12.95 22.85
N ALA A 276 19.28 12.23 23.23
CA ALA A 276 20.43 11.98 22.37
C ALA A 276 20.05 11.21 21.08
N THR A 277 19.21 10.18 21.22
CA THR A 277 18.72 9.38 20.09
C THR A 277 17.88 10.22 19.12
N LEU A 278 16.98 11.07 19.65
CA LEU A 278 16.14 11.96 18.85
C LEU A 278 16.97 13.04 18.15
N LYS A 279 17.99 13.60 18.82
CA LYS A 279 18.95 14.52 18.20
C LYS A 279 19.69 13.85 17.05
N HIS A 280 20.15 12.61 17.23
CA HIS A 280 20.79 11.84 16.16
C HIS A 280 19.85 11.66 14.95
N VAL A 281 18.59 11.26 15.18
CA VAL A 281 17.60 11.17 14.09
C VAL A 281 17.34 12.53 13.44
N SER A 282 17.31 13.63 14.21
CA SER A 282 17.18 14.98 13.66
C SER A 282 18.37 15.35 12.76
N THR A 283 19.59 14.97 13.14
CA THR A 283 20.78 15.11 12.30
C THR A 283 20.68 14.28 11.02
N LEU A 284 20.28 13.01 11.10
CA LEU A 284 20.08 12.15 9.93
C LEU A 284 19.02 12.71 8.97
N ALA A 285 17.88 13.17 9.51
CA ALA A 285 16.83 13.79 8.72
C ALA A 285 17.30 15.10 8.09
N THR A 286 18.08 15.91 8.81
CA THR A 286 18.68 17.14 8.28
C THR A 286 19.67 16.83 7.16
N ASN A 287 20.51 15.82 7.31
CA ASN A 287 21.44 15.35 6.28
C ASN A 287 20.69 14.91 5.03
N ALA A 288 19.59 14.17 5.18
CA ALA A 288 18.75 13.76 4.06
C ALA A 288 18.11 14.98 3.37
N ARG A 289 17.73 16.01 4.14
CA ARG A 289 17.14 17.26 3.62
C ARG A 289 18.12 18.07 2.78
N ILE A 290 19.39 18.14 3.17
CA ILE A 290 20.43 18.88 2.43
C ILE A 290 21.04 18.07 1.28
N THR A 291 20.87 16.74 1.28
CA THR A 291 21.30 15.85 0.19
C THR A 291 20.11 15.07 -0.41
N PRO A 292 19.15 15.76 -1.08
CA PRO A 292 17.91 15.14 -1.55
C PRO A 292 18.11 13.97 -2.51
N ASP A 293 19.22 13.93 -3.26
CA ASP A 293 19.55 12.83 -4.16
C ASP A 293 20.07 11.59 -3.43
N ALA A 294 20.68 11.75 -2.26
CA ALA A 294 21.22 10.65 -1.47
C ALA A 294 20.15 9.92 -0.64
N ILE A 295 20.54 8.75 -0.12
CA ILE A 295 19.81 8.02 0.91
C ILE A 295 20.67 8.03 2.16
N VAL A 296 20.10 8.47 3.29
CA VAL A 296 20.80 8.50 4.58
C VAL A 296 20.41 7.26 5.39
N GLU A 297 21.39 6.51 5.85
CA GLU A 297 21.20 5.31 6.67
C GLU A 297 21.18 5.65 8.16
N ASN A 298 20.24 5.06 8.88
CA ASN A 298 20.16 5.12 10.32
C ASN A 298 20.86 3.92 10.94
N ASN A 299 21.86 4.16 11.77
CA ASN A 299 22.63 3.13 12.48
C ASN A 299 22.12 2.84 13.90
N ILE A 300 20.98 3.41 14.32
CA ILE A 300 20.36 3.07 15.62
C ILE A 300 19.99 1.58 15.63
N THR A 301 20.50 0.86 16.63
CA THR A 301 20.26 -0.58 16.81
C THR A 301 19.34 -0.90 17.99
N CYS A 302 19.20 0.01 18.95
CA CYS A 302 18.37 -0.17 20.13
C CYS A 302 17.64 1.13 20.52
N VAL A 303 16.48 0.96 21.15
CA VAL A 303 15.62 2.08 21.55
C VAL A 303 15.11 1.81 22.96
N ASN A 304 15.26 2.78 23.87
CA ASN A 304 14.75 2.67 25.23
C ASN A 304 13.23 2.90 25.27
N LEU A 305 12.46 1.81 25.21
CA LEU A 305 10.99 1.86 25.25
C LEU A 305 10.44 2.46 26.56
N LYS A 306 11.18 2.41 27.67
CA LYS A 306 10.74 3.01 28.94
C LYS A 306 10.74 4.54 28.86
N GLU A 307 11.81 5.13 28.33
CA GLU A 307 11.91 6.58 28.14
C GLU A 307 10.89 7.09 27.13
N ILE A 308 10.62 6.33 26.06
CA ILE A 308 9.54 6.70 25.11
C ILE A 308 8.22 6.83 25.85
N LYS A 309 7.86 5.85 26.69
CA LYS A 309 6.60 5.93 27.46
C LYS A 309 6.56 7.16 28.36
N GLN A 310 7.67 7.46 29.05
CA GLN A 310 7.77 8.63 29.91
C GLN A 310 7.58 9.94 29.12
N LEU A 311 8.05 10.02 27.88
CA LEU A 311 7.87 11.20 27.02
C LEU A 311 6.40 11.49 26.69
N TYR A 312 5.60 10.45 26.44
CA TYR A 312 4.19 10.62 26.06
C TYR A 312 3.26 10.89 27.24
N LEU A 313 3.68 10.69 28.49
CA LEU A 313 2.83 10.78 29.68
C LEU A 313 3.23 11.99 30.55
N ILE A 314 2.33 12.98 30.70
CA ILE A 314 2.58 14.22 31.51
C ILE A 314 2.74 13.89 33.00
N ASN A 315 2.22 12.77 33.47
CA ASN A 315 2.43 12.27 34.82
C ASN A 315 2.06 10.79 34.86
N ASN A 316 2.95 9.94 35.39
CA ASN A 316 2.74 8.49 35.49
C ASN A 316 1.46 8.10 36.25
N HIS A 317 0.90 9.03 37.05
CA HIS A 317 -0.28 8.79 37.88
C HIS A 317 -1.62 8.98 37.16
N ASN A 318 -1.70 9.82 36.11
CA ASN A 318 -2.98 10.19 35.48
C ASN A 318 -3.11 9.78 34.01
N ASN A 319 -2.07 9.18 33.40
CA ASN A 319 -2.07 8.76 31.99
C ASN A 319 -2.52 9.87 31.00
N LEU A 320 -2.22 11.13 31.32
CA LEU A 320 -2.51 12.27 30.43
C LEU A 320 -1.45 12.35 29.34
N LEU A 321 -1.87 12.40 28.07
CA LEU A 321 -0.95 12.55 26.95
C LEU A 321 -0.25 13.91 26.99
N ASN A 322 1.04 13.92 26.66
CA ASN A 322 1.78 15.14 26.44
C ASN A 322 1.29 15.83 25.15
N PRO A 323 0.63 17.01 25.22
CA PRO A 323 0.06 17.68 24.05
C PRO A 323 1.15 18.17 23.08
N ASN A 324 2.41 18.24 23.53
CA ASN A 324 3.54 18.66 22.73
C ASN A 324 4.11 17.54 21.85
N ILE A 325 3.64 16.30 22.02
CA ILE A 325 4.15 15.13 21.31
C ILE A 325 3.07 14.58 20.38
N LYS A 326 3.14 14.93 19.09
CA LYS A 326 2.18 14.44 18.07
C LYS A 326 2.80 13.51 17.03
N ILE A 327 4.12 13.39 17.02
CA ILE A 327 4.86 12.49 16.15
C ILE A 327 4.90 11.08 16.73
N ASP A 328 4.93 10.05 15.89
CA ASP A 328 5.15 8.66 16.31
C ASP A 328 6.64 8.36 16.45
N ILE A 329 7.16 8.55 17.67
CA ILE A 329 8.57 8.34 18.00
C ILE A 329 8.96 6.87 17.82
N GLN A 330 8.11 5.93 18.21
CA GLN A 330 8.48 4.52 18.15
C GLN A 330 8.69 4.07 16.71
N GLN A 331 7.80 4.45 15.79
CA GLN A 331 7.98 4.13 14.39
C GLN A 331 9.13 4.93 13.77
N LEU A 332 9.28 6.22 14.13
CA LEU A 332 10.36 7.07 13.62
C LEU A 332 11.74 6.45 13.91
N LEU A 333 11.94 5.97 15.13
CA LEU A 333 13.21 5.35 15.54
C LEU A 333 13.46 3.99 14.89
N LYS A 334 12.43 3.32 14.35
CA LYS A 334 12.57 2.08 13.56
C LYS A 334 13.00 2.33 12.12
N CYS A 335 12.88 3.56 11.61
CA CYS A 335 13.28 3.89 10.24
C CYS A 335 14.76 3.58 10.03
N ARG A 336 15.07 2.75 9.04
CA ARG A 336 16.45 2.38 8.69
C ARG A 336 17.06 3.33 7.66
N TYR A 337 16.23 3.90 6.80
CA TYR A 337 16.69 4.81 5.74
C TYR A 337 15.80 6.05 5.66
N PHE A 338 16.41 7.19 5.32
CA PHE A 338 15.76 8.47 5.12
C PHE A 338 16.09 9.04 3.73
N LYS A 339 15.11 9.67 3.09
CA LYS A 339 15.28 10.39 1.82
C LYS A 339 14.42 11.64 1.77
N ALA A 340 14.98 12.74 1.25
CA ALA A 340 14.21 13.96 1.02
C ALA A 340 13.73 14.08 -0.43
N ASN A 341 12.74 14.95 -0.65
CA ASN A 341 12.44 15.47 -1.98
C ASN A 341 13.06 16.86 -2.15
N ASN A 342 12.95 17.43 -3.35
CA ASN A 342 13.49 18.77 -3.68
C ASN A 342 12.86 19.91 -2.86
N ASN A 343 11.72 19.66 -2.21
CA ASN A 343 11.05 20.61 -1.32
C ASN A 343 11.52 20.46 0.14
N GLY A 344 12.56 19.66 0.40
CA GLY A 344 13.11 19.41 1.73
C GLY A 344 12.23 18.58 2.67
N LYS A 345 11.16 17.96 2.18
CA LYS A 345 10.35 17.03 2.99
C LYS A 345 11.08 15.71 3.08
N VAL A 346 11.22 15.16 4.30
CA VAL A 346 11.96 13.92 4.56
C VAL A 346 11.00 12.78 4.82
N LEU A 347 11.27 11.62 4.22
CA LEU A 347 10.56 10.37 4.43
C LEU A 347 11.54 9.34 5.01
N GLY A 348 11.19 8.75 6.15
CA GLY A 348 11.86 7.57 6.70
C GLY A 348 11.12 6.29 6.31
N ALA A 349 11.81 5.15 6.27
CA ALA A 349 11.17 3.86 6.00
C ALA A 349 11.78 2.69 6.78
N TYR A 350 10.95 1.67 7.03
CA TYR A 350 11.34 0.39 7.61
C TYR A 350 10.44 -0.74 7.11
N ILE A 351 10.86 -1.99 7.34
CA ILE A 351 10.07 -3.19 7.11
C ILE A 351 9.72 -3.79 8.47
N LYS A 352 8.43 -4.06 8.68
CA LYS A 352 7.94 -4.82 9.83
C LYS A 352 7.85 -6.30 9.46
N ASP A 353 8.29 -7.17 10.37
CA ASP A 353 8.20 -8.60 10.16
C ASP A 353 6.77 -9.14 10.14
N LEU A 354 6.60 -10.25 9.41
CA LEU A 354 5.44 -11.11 9.54
C LEU A 354 5.49 -11.87 10.88
N PRO A 355 4.36 -12.38 11.38
CA PRO A 355 4.37 -13.25 12.55
C PRO A 355 5.31 -14.43 12.29
N ASN A 356 6.09 -14.81 13.30
CA ASN A 356 7.02 -15.96 13.25
C ASN A 356 6.27 -17.29 13.36
N LYS A 357 5.31 -17.47 12.44
CA LYS A 357 4.39 -18.59 12.27
C LYS A 357 4.09 -18.75 10.78
N ARG A 358 3.50 -19.86 10.35
CA ARG A 358 3.15 -20.10 8.95
C ARG A 358 2.24 -18.99 8.43
N CYS A 359 2.62 -18.35 7.32
CA CYS A 359 1.91 -17.21 6.75
C CYS A 359 1.46 -17.56 5.32
N ILE A 360 0.15 -17.59 5.09
CA ILE A 360 -0.47 -17.85 3.78
C ILE A 360 -0.95 -16.51 3.23
N ILE A 361 -0.40 -16.07 2.10
CA ILE A 361 -0.70 -14.80 1.45
C ILE A 361 -1.59 -15.08 0.24
N LEU A 362 -2.85 -14.65 0.29
CA LEU A 362 -3.82 -14.79 -0.79
C LEU A 362 -3.87 -13.50 -1.61
N SER A 363 -3.01 -13.36 -2.62
CA SER A 363 -2.82 -12.08 -3.30
C SER A 363 -2.62 -12.21 -4.80
N ALA A 364 -3.34 -11.40 -5.58
CA ALA A 364 -3.13 -11.28 -7.03
C ALA A 364 -1.83 -10.55 -7.38
N THR A 365 -1.32 -9.71 -6.47
CA THR A 365 -0.27 -8.72 -6.74
C THR A 365 1.03 -8.97 -5.98
N ALA A 366 1.09 -10.01 -5.13
CA ALA A 366 2.27 -10.33 -4.35
C ALA A 366 3.50 -10.60 -5.21
N ASN A 367 4.56 -9.83 -4.97
CA ASN A 367 5.84 -9.97 -5.67
C ASN A 367 6.76 -10.95 -4.93
N VAL A 368 6.99 -12.13 -5.52
CA VAL A 368 7.82 -13.20 -4.93
C VAL A 368 9.23 -12.74 -4.61
N ALA A 369 9.87 -11.94 -5.47
CA ALA A 369 11.23 -11.46 -5.26
C ALA A 369 11.29 -10.52 -4.05
N VAL A 370 10.27 -9.67 -3.89
CA VAL A 370 10.14 -8.78 -2.72
C VAL A 370 10.01 -9.59 -1.43
N TYR A 371 9.14 -10.61 -1.40
CA TYR A 371 8.98 -11.46 -0.20
C TYR A 371 10.26 -12.20 0.16
N LYS A 372 10.94 -12.79 -0.83
CA LYS A 372 12.24 -13.46 -0.61
C LYS A 372 13.32 -12.50 -0.10
N ALA A 373 13.35 -11.26 -0.60
CA ALA A 373 14.30 -10.25 -0.17
C ALA A 373 13.97 -9.66 1.22
N ALA A 374 12.69 -9.51 1.55
CA ALA A 374 12.23 -8.96 2.83
C ALA A 374 12.37 -9.95 3.98
N PHE A 375 12.13 -11.24 3.74
CA PHE A 375 12.05 -12.28 4.77
C PHE A 375 13.07 -13.39 4.49
N LYS A 376 14.35 -13.02 4.41
CA LYS A 376 15.45 -13.91 3.98
C LYS A 376 15.61 -15.17 4.82
N ASP A 377 15.24 -15.09 6.10
CA ASP A 377 15.34 -16.20 7.05
C ASP A 377 14.14 -17.16 6.98
N ARG A 378 13.23 -16.96 6.01
CA ARG A 378 12.02 -17.75 5.85
C ARG A 378 11.93 -18.34 4.45
N ASN A 379 11.49 -19.59 4.37
CA ASN A 379 11.23 -20.26 3.11
C ASN A 379 9.95 -19.68 2.47
N VAL A 380 10.04 -19.28 1.19
CA VAL A 380 8.93 -18.69 0.43
C VAL A 380 8.48 -19.66 -0.66
N ILE A 381 7.30 -20.24 -0.46
CA ILE A 381 6.64 -21.18 -1.37
C ILE A 381 5.64 -20.42 -2.23
N VAL A 382 5.61 -20.68 -3.54
CA VAL A 382 4.72 -19.99 -4.47
C VAL A 382 3.80 -20.99 -5.13
N LYS A 383 2.50 -20.69 -5.09
CA LYS A 383 1.46 -21.42 -5.81
C LYS A 383 0.72 -20.44 -6.71
N ASP A 384 0.91 -20.59 -8.02
CA ASP A 384 0.38 -19.67 -9.02
C ASP A 384 -0.72 -20.35 -9.83
N LEU A 385 -1.93 -19.78 -9.82
CA LEU A 385 -3.04 -20.29 -10.62
C LEU A 385 -2.80 -20.08 -12.12
N GLY A 386 -1.92 -19.15 -12.49
CA GLY A 386 -1.73 -18.68 -13.86
C GLY A 386 -2.82 -17.70 -14.29
N LEU A 387 -2.98 -17.55 -15.61
CA LEU A 387 -3.97 -16.65 -16.17
C LEU A 387 -5.35 -17.31 -16.18
N VAL A 388 -6.33 -16.64 -15.59
CA VAL A 388 -7.72 -17.10 -15.52
C VAL A 388 -8.55 -16.32 -16.54
N GLU A 389 -9.58 -16.95 -17.09
CA GLU A 389 -10.59 -16.27 -17.90
C GLU A 389 -11.29 -15.17 -17.09
N GLU A 390 -11.53 -14.03 -17.74
CA GLU A 390 -12.25 -12.89 -17.16
C GLU A 390 -13.67 -12.88 -17.70
N GLU A 391 -14.68 -12.71 -16.84
CA GLU A 391 -16.07 -12.47 -17.28
C GLU A 391 -16.24 -11.03 -17.81
N GLY A 392 -15.47 -10.10 -17.25
CA GLY A 392 -15.44 -8.70 -17.65
C GLY A 392 -14.37 -8.38 -18.70
N LYS A 393 -14.41 -7.15 -19.21
CA LYS A 393 -13.40 -6.64 -20.15
C LYS A 393 -12.71 -5.41 -19.59
N THR A 394 -11.39 -5.48 -19.48
CA THR A 394 -10.57 -4.30 -19.16
C THR A 394 -10.21 -3.54 -20.44
N ILE A 395 -10.58 -2.26 -20.53
CA ILE A 395 -10.22 -1.38 -21.64
C ILE A 395 -9.24 -0.31 -21.12
N LEU A 396 -8.00 -0.36 -21.61
CA LEU A 396 -6.96 0.61 -21.22
C LEU A 396 -6.93 1.79 -22.19
N HIS A 397 -7.17 3.00 -21.70
CA HIS A 397 -7.00 4.24 -22.44
C HIS A 397 -5.69 4.93 -22.02
N TYR A 398 -4.68 4.94 -22.90
CA TYR A 398 -3.35 5.53 -22.61
C TYR A 398 -3.37 7.06 -22.71
N LYS A 399 -3.85 7.73 -21.67
CA LYS A 399 -3.94 9.20 -21.57
C LYS A 399 -3.40 9.69 -20.22
N SER A 400 -2.93 10.94 -20.16
CA SER A 400 -2.25 11.49 -18.96
C SER A 400 -3.22 11.90 -17.86
N PHE A 401 -3.74 10.94 -17.11
CA PHE A 401 -4.61 11.18 -15.94
C PHE A 401 -3.81 11.37 -14.63
N SER A 402 -2.64 12.00 -14.68
CA SER A 402 -1.85 12.29 -13.47
C SER A 402 -2.56 13.31 -12.56
N ARG A 403 -2.18 13.36 -11.28
CA ARG A 403 -2.70 14.39 -10.35
C ARG A 403 -2.53 15.80 -10.91
N THR A 404 -1.35 16.10 -11.46
CA THR A 404 -1.05 17.40 -12.08
C THR A 404 -1.87 17.62 -13.35
N GLY A 405 -2.05 16.60 -14.19
CA GLY A 405 -2.90 16.66 -15.38
C GLY A 405 -4.35 17.01 -15.04
N LEU A 406 -4.92 16.33 -14.04
CA LEU A 406 -6.26 16.58 -13.52
C LEU A 406 -6.39 17.94 -12.82
N ASN A 407 -5.32 18.44 -12.18
CA ASN A 407 -5.31 19.78 -11.58
C ASN A 407 -5.36 20.88 -12.64
N ASN A 408 -4.58 20.71 -13.71
CA ASN A 408 -4.38 21.76 -14.70
C ASN A 408 -5.56 21.90 -15.67
N ASN A 409 -6.29 20.82 -15.97
CA ASN A 409 -7.41 20.88 -16.90
C ASN A 409 -8.41 19.75 -16.66
N ILE A 410 -9.22 19.85 -15.61
CA ILE A 410 -10.18 18.81 -15.24
C ILE A 410 -11.28 18.61 -16.31
N GLU A 411 -11.79 19.69 -16.89
CA GLU A 411 -12.86 19.70 -17.90
C GLU A 411 -12.50 18.86 -19.11
N LYS A 412 -11.31 19.06 -19.68
CA LYS A 412 -10.80 18.24 -20.79
C LYS A 412 -10.73 16.75 -20.45
N HIS A 413 -10.38 16.41 -19.21
CA HIS A 413 -10.31 15.01 -18.78
C HIS A 413 -11.71 14.40 -18.63
N ILE A 414 -12.69 15.19 -18.18
CA ILE A 414 -14.09 14.79 -18.12
C ILE A 414 -14.65 14.56 -19.53
N GLU A 415 -14.41 15.47 -20.48
CA GLU A 415 -14.81 15.30 -21.88
C GLU A 415 -14.22 14.01 -22.47
N ILE A 416 -12.94 13.74 -22.19
CA ILE A 416 -12.28 12.51 -22.59
C ILE A 416 -12.99 11.29 -22.00
N ILE A 417 -13.30 11.28 -20.70
CA ILE A 417 -13.98 10.15 -20.06
C ILE A 417 -15.37 9.96 -20.68
N ARG A 418 -16.15 11.03 -20.82
CA ARG A 418 -17.51 10.99 -21.39
C ARG A 418 -17.51 10.52 -22.84
N LYS A 419 -16.50 10.86 -23.63
CA LYS A 419 -16.37 10.38 -25.01
C LYS A 419 -16.04 8.89 -25.07
N GLU A 420 -15.20 8.40 -24.18
CA GLU A 420 -14.70 7.02 -24.23
C GLU A 420 -15.63 6.03 -23.49
N ALA A 421 -16.39 6.51 -22.50
CA ALA A 421 -17.31 5.73 -21.69
C ALA A 421 -18.59 6.55 -21.36
N PRO A 422 -19.45 6.85 -22.36
CA PRO A 422 -20.56 7.80 -22.23
C PRO A 422 -21.61 7.38 -21.19
N GLU A 423 -21.84 6.08 -21.02
CA GLU A 423 -22.90 5.53 -20.16
C GLU A 423 -22.39 5.08 -18.78
N VAL A 424 -21.09 5.16 -18.52
CA VAL A 424 -20.49 4.71 -17.27
C VAL A 424 -20.31 5.90 -16.33
N ASN A 425 -21.03 5.88 -15.21
CA ASN A 425 -20.98 6.95 -14.20
C ASN A 425 -20.20 6.57 -12.93
N ASN A 426 -20.01 5.28 -12.68
CA ASN A 426 -19.25 4.82 -11.50
C ASN A 426 -17.76 5.08 -11.75
N ILE A 427 -17.10 5.77 -10.83
CA ILE A 427 -15.69 6.15 -10.99
C ILE A 427 -14.87 5.90 -9.73
N ILE A 428 -13.64 5.41 -9.94
CA ILE A 428 -12.57 5.31 -8.95
C ILE A 428 -11.49 6.33 -9.35
N THR A 429 -11.11 7.20 -8.42
CA THR A 429 -10.12 8.26 -8.69
C THR A 429 -9.35 8.69 -7.42
N PHE A 430 -8.64 9.80 -7.44
CA PHE A 430 -7.99 10.35 -6.25
C PHE A 430 -9.03 10.92 -5.26
N ALA A 431 -8.83 10.69 -3.96
CA ALA A 431 -9.72 11.21 -2.91
C ALA A 431 -9.91 12.75 -3.01
N THR A 432 -8.83 13.49 -3.33
CA THR A 432 -8.87 14.94 -3.50
C THR A 432 -9.65 15.42 -4.74
N LYS A 433 -10.04 14.51 -5.63
CA LYS A 433 -10.79 14.79 -6.86
C LYS A 433 -12.24 14.32 -6.81
N GLU A 434 -12.65 13.71 -5.71
CA GLU A 434 -14.00 13.19 -5.53
C GLU A 434 -15.06 14.26 -5.80
N HIS A 435 -14.92 15.42 -5.17
CA HIS A 435 -15.86 16.54 -5.35
C HIS A 435 -15.89 17.07 -6.80
N ASN A 436 -14.75 17.11 -7.50
CA ASN A 436 -14.71 17.53 -8.90
C ASN A 436 -15.54 16.60 -9.79
N PHE A 437 -15.37 15.28 -9.64
CA PHE A 437 -16.11 14.31 -10.45
C PHE A 437 -17.60 14.24 -10.07
N LYS A 438 -17.95 14.38 -8.77
CA LYS A 438 -19.35 14.44 -8.34
C LYS A 438 -20.13 15.60 -8.95
N LYS A 439 -19.50 16.78 -9.06
CA LYS A 439 -20.11 17.96 -9.71
C LYS A 439 -20.52 17.70 -11.17
N GLU A 440 -19.82 16.78 -11.82
CA GLU A 440 -19.97 16.44 -13.24
C GLU A 440 -20.86 15.21 -13.46
N GLY A 441 -21.62 14.83 -12.42
CA GLY A 441 -22.58 13.73 -12.46
C GLY A 441 -21.97 12.33 -12.33
N PHE A 442 -20.68 12.20 -11.97
CA PHE A 442 -20.11 10.89 -11.68
C PHE A 442 -20.45 10.43 -10.26
N ASN A 443 -20.71 9.13 -10.11
CA ASN A 443 -20.80 8.46 -8.84
C ASN A 443 -19.41 7.97 -8.42
N THR A 444 -18.74 8.71 -7.55
CA THR A 444 -17.42 8.31 -7.03
C THR A 444 -17.58 7.19 -6.01
N ILE A 445 -17.31 5.96 -6.45
CA ILE A 445 -17.61 4.76 -5.65
C ILE A 445 -16.50 4.42 -4.64
N ALA A 446 -15.28 4.80 -4.97
CA ALA A 446 -14.08 4.56 -4.19
C ALA A 446 -12.97 5.54 -4.59
N HIS A 447 -11.89 5.55 -3.83
CA HIS A 447 -10.67 6.25 -4.21
C HIS A 447 -9.45 5.35 -4.12
N PHE A 448 -8.38 5.71 -4.83
CA PHE A 448 -7.12 4.97 -4.78
C PHE A 448 -6.62 4.83 -3.34
N GLY A 449 -6.27 3.60 -2.96
CA GLY A 449 -5.89 3.24 -1.58
C GLY A 449 -7.07 2.81 -0.69
N ASN A 450 -8.32 2.92 -1.17
CA ASN A 450 -9.51 2.49 -0.43
C ASN A 450 -10.54 1.83 -1.37
N CYS A 451 -10.10 0.82 -2.12
CA CYS A 451 -10.94 0.07 -3.07
C CYS A 451 -11.30 -1.35 -2.61
N ALA A 452 -10.72 -1.82 -1.50
CA ALA A 452 -10.95 -3.17 -0.99
C ALA A 452 -12.32 -3.28 -0.29
N GLY A 453 -13.03 -4.40 -0.49
CA GLY A 453 -14.29 -4.69 0.20
C GLY A 453 -15.49 -3.84 -0.24
N ILE A 454 -15.62 -3.58 -1.54
CA ILE A 454 -16.77 -2.85 -2.10
C ILE A 454 -17.50 -3.76 -3.09
N ASP A 455 -18.44 -4.56 -2.60
CA ASP A 455 -19.18 -5.53 -3.42
C ASP A 455 -20.47 -4.96 -4.04
N LYS A 456 -20.95 -3.81 -3.56
CA LYS A 456 -22.18 -3.13 -4.05
C LYS A 456 -22.17 -2.84 -5.57
N TYR A 457 -21.00 -2.84 -6.20
CA TYR A 457 -20.83 -2.57 -7.63
C TYR A 457 -20.44 -3.82 -8.44
N LYS A 458 -20.59 -5.03 -7.87
CA LYS A 458 -20.36 -6.28 -8.60
C LYS A 458 -21.19 -6.34 -9.89
N GLY A 459 -20.55 -6.72 -10.99
CA GLY A 459 -21.15 -6.82 -12.31
C GLY A 459 -21.51 -5.48 -12.97
N LYS A 460 -21.13 -4.34 -12.37
CA LYS A 460 -21.36 -3.00 -12.95
C LYS A 460 -20.09 -2.48 -13.60
N ASP A 461 -20.27 -1.79 -14.72
CA ASP A 461 -19.19 -1.05 -15.36
C ASP A 461 -18.72 0.11 -14.47
N LEU A 462 -17.41 0.34 -14.49
CA LEU A 462 -16.76 1.41 -13.75
C LEU A 462 -15.57 1.98 -14.53
N ILE A 463 -15.26 3.24 -14.23
CA ILE A 463 -14.10 3.95 -14.75
C ILE A 463 -13.04 4.01 -13.66
N VAL A 464 -11.78 3.72 -14.01
CA VAL A 464 -10.62 4.00 -13.15
C VAL A 464 -9.85 5.17 -13.76
N ALA A 465 -10.00 6.36 -13.17
CA ALA A 465 -9.41 7.60 -13.68
C ALA A 465 -8.28 8.08 -12.77
N GLY A 466 -7.04 7.78 -13.18
CA GLY A 466 -5.85 8.32 -12.54
C GLY A 466 -4.62 7.43 -12.66
N THR A 467 -3.50 7.92 -12.14
CA THR A 467 -2.26 7.14 -11.97
C THR A 467 -1.99 6.92 -10.47
N PRO A 468 -2.28 5.74 -9.91
CA PRO A 468 -2.20 5.48 -8.46
C PRO A 468 -0.76 5.29 -7.97
N HIS A 469 0.14 6.21 -8.32
CA HIS A 469 1.51 6.19 -7.83
C HIS A 469 1.61 6.79 -6.42
N ILE A 470 2.31 6.08 -5.55
CA ILE A 470 2.83 6.62 -4.30
C ILE A 470 4.07 7.48 -4.55
N ASP A 471 4.57 8.11 -3.50
CA ASP A 471 5.76 8.95 -3.54
C ASP A 471 6.98 8.18 -4.09
N ALA A 472 7.74 8.79 -5.01
CA ALA A 472 8.93 8.19 -5.61
C ALA A 472 9.96 7.76 -4.55
N ARG A 473 10.07 8.53 -3.46
CA ARG A 473 10.95 8.23 -2.32
C ARG A 473 10.63 6.88 -1.70
N SER A 474 9.35 6.50 -1.64
CA SER A 474 8.92 5.22 -1.08
C SER A 474 9.46 4.04 -1.88
N TYR A 475 9.45 4.09 -3.21
CA TYR A 475 10.02 3.02 -4.04
C TYR A 475 11.55 2.91 -3.84
N ILE A 476 12.24 4.05 -3.81
CA ILE A 476 13.69 4.11 -3.60
C ILE A 476 14.07 3.54 -2.23
N LEU A 477 13.36 3.96 -1.17
CA LEU A 477 13.57 3.47 0.19
C LEU A 477 13.25 1.99 0.32
N MET A 478 12.15 1.52 -0.28
CA MET A 478 11.78 0.10 -0.33
C MET A 478 12.87 -0.73 -1.01
N ALA A 479 13.35 -0.31 -2.17
CA ALA A 479 14.42 -1.01 -2.86
C ALA A 479 15.70 -1.08 -2.02
N LYS A 480 16.06 0.02 -1.35
CA LYS A 480 17.24 0.06 -0.46
C LYS A 480 17.08 -0.88 0.74
N LEU A 481 15.88 -0.97 1.32
CA LEU A 481 15.56 -1.92 2.40
C LEU A 481 15.68 -3.39 1.94
N LEU A 482 15.27 -3.68 0.71
CA LEU A 482 15.30 -5.03 0.15
C LEU A 482 16.69 -5.44 -0.38
N LYS A 483 17.55 -4.47 -0.68
CA LYS A 483 18.88 -4.63 -1.32
C LYS A 483 18.85 -5.56 -2.53
N ILE A 484 18.14 -5.11 -3.56
CA ILE A 484 18.50 -5.37 -4.96
C ILE A 484 19.50 -4.27 -5.32
N ASP A 485 20.64 -4.59 -5.95
CA ASP A 485 21.66 -3.60 -6.34
C ASP A 485 21.07 -2.58 -7.33
N ILE A 486 20.48 -1.50 -6.80
CA ILE A 486 19.98 -0.39 -7.62
C ILE A 486 21.08 0.67 -7.66
N LEU A 487 21.72 0.78 -8.82
CA LEU A 487 22.40 2.00 -9.23
C LEU A 487 21.31 3.06 -9.47
N ILE A 488 21.23 4.04 -8.56
CA ILE A 488 20.38 5.21 -8.74
C ILE A 488 21.20 6.19 -9.58
N GLU A 489 21.10 6.05 -10.90
CA GLU A 489 21.47 7.13 -11.81
C GLU A 489 20.38 8.22 -11.74
N ASP A 490 20.79 9.48 -11.90
CA ASP A 490 20.06 10.71 -11.59
C ASP A 490 18.52 10.69 -11.71
N ASN A 491 17.88 11.44 -10.81
CA ASN A 491 16.44 11.57 -10.52
C ASN A 491 15.49 11.98 -11.69
N GLN A 492 15.88 11.82 -12.94
CA GLN A 492 14.93 11.77 -14.02
C GLN A 492 14.40 10.33 -14.13
N PHE A 493 13.27 10.08 -13.47
CA PHE A 493 12.29 9.11 -13.98
C PHE A 493 11.82 9.63 -15.36
N ASN A 494 12.68 9.49 -16.35
CA ASN A 494 12.35 9.68 -17.74
C ASN A 494 11.41 8.52 -18.07
N PHE A 495 10.13 8.85 -18.19
CA PHE A 495 9.20 8.02 -18.95
C PHE A 495 9.86 7.76 -20.31
N ILE A 496 10.37 6.55 -20.51
CA ILE A 496 10.69 6.06 -21.85
C ILE A 496 9.37 5.88 -22.60
#